data_AF-A0A6B3IFD9-F1
#
_entry.id   AF-A0A6B3IFD9-F1
#
_cell.length_a   1.000
_cell.length_b   1.000
_cell.length_c   1.000
_cell.angle_alpha   90.00
_cell.angle_beta   90.00
_cell.angle_gamma   90.00
#
_symmetry.space_group_name_H-M   'P 1'
#
loop_
_entity.id
_entity.type
_entity.pdbx_description
1 polymer ?
#
loop_
_entity_poly.entity_id
_entity_poly.type
_entity_poly.pdbx_seq_one_letter_code
_entity_poly.pdbx_strand_id
1 'polypeptide(L)' 'MTAHTTQSTGTEQRTNAAEDLPWIEDAGKVAPMDARRLSRLFFDRLQVLEEGTHEYQYARNTLIEMNLSLVRFAANRF' A
#
# COMPACT_ATOMS: atom_id res chain seq x y z
N MET A 1 21.25 -15.67 -26.96
CA MET A 1 20.08 -16.16 -26.21
C MET A 1 20.23 -15.68 -24.78
N THR A 2 19.85 -14.42 -24.51
CA THR A 2 20.11 -13.72 -23.25
C THR A 2 18.94 -13.92 -22.30
N ALA A 3 19.21 -14.56 -21.17
CA ALA A 3 18.26 -14.76 -20.09
C ALA A 3 18.09 -13.44 -19.31
N HIS A 4 16.89 -12.87 -19.33
CA HIS A 4 16.49 -11.83 -18.39
C HIS A 4 15.80 -12.49 -17.20
N THR A 5 16.58 -12.78 -16.17
CA THR A 5 16.07 -13.16 -14.85
C THR A 5 15.44 -11.93 -14.21
N THR A 6 14.10 -11.88 -14.18
CA THR A 6 13.34 -10.87 -13.44
C THR A 6 13.51 -11.13 -11.95
N GLN A 7 14.20 -10.21 -11.29
CA GLN A 7 14.52 -10.27 -9.87
C GLN A 7 13.25 -9.95 -9.06
N SER A 8 12.70 -10.94 -8.36
CA SER A 8 11.69 -10.73 -7.32
C SER A 8 12.35 -9.99 -6.15
N THR A 9 12.03 -8.72 -5.96
CA THR A 9 12.39 -7.99 -4.75
C THR A 9 11.45 -8.42 -3.62
N GLY A 10 11.96 -9.32 -2.77
CA GLY A 10 11.28 -9.73 -1.54
C GLY A 10 11.18 -8.56 -0.57
N THR A 11 9.95 -8.24 -0.17
CA THR A 11 9.65 -7.33 0.95
C THR A 11 10.00 -8.02 2.26
N GLU A 12 11.28 -8.01 2.63
CA GLU A 12 11.74 -8.36 3.97
C GLU A 12 11.93 -7.08 4.78
N GLN A 13 10.85 -6.60 5.40
CA GLN A 13 10.96 -5.67 6.53
C GLN A 13 10.05 -6.15 7.66
N ARG A 14 10.68 -6.88 8.60
CA ARG A 14 10.22 -6.99 9.98
C ARG A 14 10.40 -5.60 10.61
N THR A 15 9.34 -4.83 10.71
CA THR A 15 9.29 -3.63 11.56
C THR A 15 8.21 -3.81 12.61
N ASN A 16 8.45 -3.29 13.82
CA ASN A 16 7.49 -3.21 14.91
C ASN A 16 6.19 -2.56 14.39
N ALA A 17 5.22 -3.37 14.00
CA ALA A 17 4.15 -2.99 13.07
C ALA A 17 3.03 -2.12 13.67
N ALA A 18 3.16 -1.68 14.92
CA ALA A 18 2.12 -0.90 15.59
C ALA A 18 2.36 0.62 15.55
N GLU A 19 3.59 1.09 15.34
CA GLU A 19 3.87 2.54 15.50
C GLU A 19 4.10 3.28 14.17
N ASP A 20 4.78 2.68 13.19
CA ASP A 20 5.07 3.33 11.90
C ASP A 20 4.56 2.55 10.68
N LEU A 21 3.82 3.27 9.82
CA LEU A 21 3.35 2.77 8.53
C LEU A 21 4.54 2.59 7.56
N PRO A 22 4.49 1.58 6.67
CA PRO A 22 5.51 1.45 5.65
C PRO A 22 5.46 2.65 4.70
N TRP A 23 6.64 3.18 4.37
CA TRP A 23 6.75 4.23 3.37
C TRP A 23 6.55 3.65 1.96
N ILE A 24 5.52 4.14 1.27
CA ILE A 24 5.19 3.76 -0.10
C ILE A 24 5.60 4.89 -1.05
N GLU A 25 6.56 4.62 -1.93
CA GLU A 25 7.07 5.61 -2.89
C GLU A 25 6.07 5.95 -4.01
N ASP A 26 5.38 4.94 -4.55
CA ASP A 26 4.40 5.09 -5.63
C ASP A 26 3.19 4.19 -5.37
N ALA A 27 2.25 4.71 -4.59
CA ALA A 27 1.08 3.97 -4.13
C ALA A 27 0.16 3.56 -5.30
N GLY A 28 0.12 4.35 -6.38
CA GLY A 28 -0.63 4.05 -7.59
C GLY A 28 -0.09 2.85 -8.37
N LYS A 29 1.19 2.49 -8.22
CA LYS A 29 1.80 1.33 -8.90
C LYS A 29 1.77 0.04 -8.10
N VAL A 30 1.22 0.05 -6.88
CA VAL A 30 1.10 -1.15 -6.06
C VAL A 30 0.14 -2.13 -6.75
N ALA A 31 0.58 -3.40 -6.88
CA ALA A 31 -0.23 -4.44 -7.48
C ALA A 31 -1.54 -4.63 -6.69
N PRO A 32 -2.69 -4.92 -7.34
CA PRO A 32 -3.98 -4.98 -6.66
C PRO A 32 -4.03 -5.95 -5.46
N MET A 33 -3.32 -7.07 -5.55
CA MET A 33 -3.25 -8.05 -4.46
C MET A 33 -2.47 -7.51 -3.24
N ASP A 34 -1.36 -6.83 -3.48
CA ASP A 34 -0.56 -6.20 -2.42
C ASP A 34 -1.26 -4.99 -1.83
N ALA A 35 -1.92 -4.17 -2.67
CA ALA A 35 -2.75 -3.06 -2.23
C ALA A 35 -3.83 -3.52 -1.25
N ARG A 36 -4.49 -4.66 -1.52
CA ARG A 36 -5.48 -5.24 -0.61
C ARG A 36 -4.89 -5.67 0.73
N ARG A 37 -3.66 -6.19 0.74
CA ARG A 37 -2.96 -6.61 1.97
C ARG A 37 -2.50 -5.39 2.77
N LEU A 38 -1.81 -4.45 2.13
CA LEU A 38 -1.28 -3.23 2.75
C LEU A 38 -2.40 -2.33 3.29
N SER A 39 -3.53 -2.21 2.58
CA SER A 39 -4.65 -1.38 3.03
C SER A 39 -5.12 -1.72 4.44
N ARG A 40 -5.02 -2.99 4.88
CA ARG A 40 -5.38 -3.36 6.26
C ARG A 40 -4.53 -2.63 7.30
N LEU A 41 -3.21 -2.60 7.11
CA LEU A 41 -2.27 -1.90 8.00
C LEU A 41 -2.58 -0.39 8.07
N PHE A 42 -2.88 0.20 6.92
CA PHE A 42 -3.22 1.62 6.83
C PHE A 42 -4.57 1.93 7.48
N PHE A 43 -5.59 1.07 7.31
CA PHE A 43 -6.87 1.22 8.00
C PHE A 43 -6.72 1.10 9.51
N ASP A 44 -5.94 0.12 9.99
CA ASP A 44 -5.68 -0.07 11.42
C ASP A 44 -4.98 1.16 12.00
N ARG A 45 -4.01 1.74 11.29
CA ARG A 45 -3.34 2.96 11.74
C ARG A 45 -4.26 4.18 11.72
N LEU A 46 -5.13 4.32 10.72
CA LEU A 46 -6.05 5.45 10.61
C LEU A 46 -7.04 5.53 11.79
N GLN A 47 -7.36 4.40 12.44
CA GLN A 47 -8.23 4.36 13.63
C GLN A 47 -7.63 5.03 14.87
N VAL A 48 -6.30 5.08 14.95
CA VAL A 48 -5.57 5.61 16.12
C VAL A 48 -4.89 6.95 15.84
N LEU A 49 -4.85 7.38 14.58
CA LEU A 49 -4.30 8.67 14.18
C LEU A 49 -5.32 9.79 14.37
N GLU A 50 -4.87 10.91 14.91
CA GLU A 50 -5.70 12.10 15.04
C GLU A 50 -5.88 12.78 13.68
N GLU A 51 -7.12 13.14 13.36
CA GLU A 51 -7.45 13.83 12.11
C GLU A 51 -6.82 15.24 12.09
N GLY A 52 -6.29 15.62 10.92
CA GLY A 52 -5.57 16.88 10.74
C GLY A 52 -4.05 16.77 10.87
N THR A 53 -3.53 15.64 11.38
CA THR A 53 -2.08 15.36 11.42
C THR A 53 -1.52 14.98 10.05
N HIS A 54 -0.20 15.10 9.89
CA HIS A 54 0.48 14.74 8.65
C HIS A 54 0.43 13.23 8.41
N GLU A 55 0.51 12.46 9.49
CA GLU A 55 0.45 11.01 9.52
C GLU A 55 -0.94 10.50 9.10
N TYR A 56 -2.01 11.15 9.60
CA TYR A 56 -3.38 10.84 9.17
C TYR A 56 -3.59 11.12 7.69
N GLN A 57 -3.09 12.27 7.20
CA GLN A 57 -3.16 12.61 5.78
C GLN A 57 -2.37 11.63 4.92
N TYR A 58 -1.16 11.26 5.34
CA TYR A 58 -0.34 10.26 4.68
C TYR A 58 -1.11 8.94 4.56
N ALA A 59 -1.59 8.41 5.68
CA ALA A 59 -2.30 7.14 5.72
C ALA A 59 -3.52 7.13 4.78
N ARG A 60 -4.34 8.18 4.85
CA ARG A 60 -5.53 8.35 4.02
C ARG A 60 -5.19 8.49 2.54
N ASN A 61 -4.21 9.32 2.18
CA ASN A 61 -3.86 9.56 0.78
C ASN A 61 -3.27 8.30 0.13
N THR A 62 -2.38 7.60 0.85
CA THR A 62 -1.82 6.32 0.38
C THR A 62 -2.90 5.26 0.20
N LEU A 63 -3.89 5.18 1.10
CA LEU A 63 -5.05 4.30 0.93
C LEU A 63 -5.83 4.60 -0.36
N ILE A 64 -6.10 5.88 -0.64
CA ILE A 64 -6.84 6.30 -1.84
C ILE A 64 -6.08 5.88 -3.10
N GLU A 65 -4.78 6.16 -3.16
CA GLU A 65 -3.94 5.84 -4.32
C GLU A 65 -3.82 4.33 -4.56
N MET A 66 -3.56 3.54 -3.51
CA MET A 66 -3.51 2.07 -3.63
C MET A 66 -4.85 1.47 -4.08
N ASN A 67 -5.97 2.00 -3.56
CA ASN A 67 -7.28 1.47 -3.89
C ASN A 67 -7.77 1.91 -5.28
N LEU A 68 -7.21 2.95 -5.89
CA LEU A 68 -7.52 3.31 -7.27
C LEU A 68 -7.14 2.17 -8.24
N SER A 69 -5.97 1.58 -8.07
CA SER A 69 -5.52 0.43 -8.88
C SER A 69 -6.36 -0.82 -8.64
N LEU A 70 -6.78 -1.05 -7.40
CA LEU A 70 -7.69 -2.14 -7.05
C LEU A 70 -9.09 -1.95 -7.66
N VAL A 71 -9.65 -0.74 -7.60
CA VAL A 71 -10.96 -0.42 -8.19
C VAL A 71 -10.92 -0.58 -9.70
N ARG A 72 -9.87 -0.09 -10.39
CA ARG A 72 -9.72 -0.31 -11.84
C ARG A 72 -9.65 -1.80 -12.19
N PHE A 73 -8.89 -2.57 -11.42
CA PHE A 73 -8.80 -4.03 -11.60
C PHE A 73 -10.16 -4.72 -11.42
N ALA A 74 -10.91 -4.35 -10.38
CA ALA A 74 -12.23 -4.93 -10.10
C ALA A 74 -13.28 -4.50 -11.14
N ALA A 75 -13.26 -3.24 -11.56
CA ALA A 75 -14.21 -2.68 -12.54
C ALA A 75 -14.06 -3.32 -13.92
N ASN A 76 -12.84 -3.65 -14.37
CA ASN A 76 -12.61 -4.33 -15.65
C ASN A 76 -13.19 -5.75 -15.73
N ARG A 77 -13.73 -6.27 -14.63
CA ARG A 77 -14.29 -7.63 -14.51
C ARG A 77 -15.81 -7.67 -14.60
N PHE A 78 -16.48 -6.51 -14.68
CA PHE A 78 -17.93 -6.33 -14.78
C PHE A 78 -18.28 -5.44 -15.97
#